data_AF-A0AAV5LVV0-F1
#
_entry.id   AF-A0AAV5LVV0-F1
#
_cell.length_a   1.000
_cell.length_b   1.000
_cell.length_c   1.000
_cell.angle_alpha   90.00
_cell.angle_beta   90.00
_cell.angle_gamma   90.00
#
_symmetry.space_group_name_H-M   'P 1'
#
loop_
_entity.id
_entity.type
_entity.pdbx_description
1 polymer ?
#
loop_
_entity_poly.entity_id
_entity_poly.type
_entity_poly.pdbx_seq_one_letter_code
_entity_poly.pdbx_strand_id
1 'polypeptide(L)'
;MLHGQILPSGMMEAETVVPTLKAFSLRAHDNQQMILAAGDQEAVVISPGGSILTSVDLPALLTHALITEDFSNDGLTDIIVMTSNGIYGFVQTRQPGALFFITEDFSNDGLTDIIVMTSNGIYGFVQTRQPGALFFSTLVGCLLVVMGVIFVTQHLNSTKGKPRASAGSQ
;
A
#
# COMPACT_ATOMS: atom_id res chain seq x y z
N MET A 1 -17.00 68.91 2.29
CA MET A 1 -18.11 68.09 2.80
C MET A 1 -17.54 66.72 3.12
N LEU A 2 -17.23 66.48 4.39
CA LEU A 2 -16.79 65.17 4.89
C LEU A 2 -17.99 64.23 4.91
N HIS A 3 -17.83 63.04 4.34
CA HIS A 3 -18.41 61.83 4.91
C HIS A 3 -17.44 60.68 4.65
N GLY A 4 -16.67 60.33 5.68
CA GLY A 4 -15.93 59.09 5.70
C GLY A 4 -16.85 57.95 6.10
N GLN A 5 -16.59 56.77 5.54
CA GLN A 5 -16.78 55.54 6.29
C GLN A 5 -15.66 54.58 5.89
N ILE A 6 -14.66 54.49 6.76
CA ILE A 6 -13.69 53.42 6.81
C ILE A 6 -14.37 52.28 7.56
N LEU A 7 -14.31 51.06 7.02
CA LEU A 7 -14.28 49.84 7.84
C LEU A 7 -12.93 49.15 7.59
N PRO A 8 -12.10 48.97 8.63
CA PRO A 8 -10.83 48.25 8.57
C PRO A 8 -11.02 46.83 9.11
N SER A 9 -10.64 45.80 8.34
CA SER A 9 -10.14 44.50 8.83
C SER A 9 -10.22 43.44 7.73
N GLY A 10 -9.07 42.90 7.32
CA GLY A 10 -8.89 41.46 7.09
C GLY A 10 -9.87 40.69 6.19
N MET A 11 -10.58 41.32 5.24
CA MET A 11 -11.32 40.58 4.22
C MET A 11 -10.36 40.23 3.10
N MET A 12 -9.55 39.19 3.29
CA MET A 12 -9.19 38.36 2.14
C MET A 12 -10.52 37.95 1.52
N GLU A 13 -10.71 38.12 0.22
CA GLU A 13 -11.75 37.37 -0.48
C GLU A 13 -11.52 35.92 -0.08
N ALA A 14 -12.36 35.39 0.81
CA ALA A 14 -12.37 33.98 1.08
C ALA A 14 -12.95 33.38 -0.19
N GLU A 15 -12.07 33.09 -1.16
CA GLU A 15 -12.40 32.29 -2.33
C GLU A 15 -13.15 31.07 -1.78
N THR A 16 -14.45 31.07 -2.03
CA THR A 16 -15.37 30.15 -1.36
C THR A 16 -15.15 28.80 -1.99
N VAL A 17 -14.42 27.93 -1.29
CA VAL A 17 -14.18 26.56 -1.72
C VAL A 17 -15.51 25.82 -1.78
N VAL A 18 -15.78 25.17 -2.91
CA VAL A 18 -16.93 24.27 -3.06
C VAL A 18 -16.45 22.83 -2.88
N PRO A 19 -16.37 22.31 -1.64
CA PRO A 19 -16.01 20.92 -1.43
C PRO A 19 -17.06 20.03 -2.09
N THR A 20 -16.60 18.98 -2.76
CA THR A 20 -17.46 18.06 -3.48
C THR A 20 -17.30 16.66 -2.90
N LEU A 21 -18.41 15.96 -2.69
CA LEU A 21 -18.43 14.53 -2.41
C LEU A 21 -19.41 13.88 -3.39
N LYS A 22 -18.89 13.01 -4.25
CA LYS A 22 -19.67 12.42 -5.34
C LYS A 22 -19.35 10.94 -5.47
N ALA A 23 -20.39 10.11 -5.57
CA ALA A 23 -20.21 8.71 -5.91
C ALA A 23 -20.11 8.55 -7.44
N PHE A 24 -19.16 7.74 -7.91
CA PHE A 24 -18.93 7.50 -9.34
C PHE A 24 -18.31 6.11 -9.59
N SER A 25 -18.50 5.55 -10.78
CA SER A 25 -17.81 4.32 -11.19
C SER A 25 -16.49 4.66 -11.90
N LEU A 26 -15.44 3.84 -11.76
CA LEU A 26 -14.18 4.01 -12.53
C LEU A 26 -14.33 3.70 -14.03
N ARG A 27 -15.42 3.03 -14.39
CA ARG A 27 -15.73 2.57 -15.74
C ARG A 27 -17.21 2.79 -15.95
N ALA A 28 -17.58 3.22 -17.16
CA ALA A 28 -18.95 3.58 -17.50
C ALA A 28 -19.98 2.44 -17.27
N HIS A 29 -19.53 1.18 -17.27
CA HIS A 29 -20.38 -0.01 -17.13
C HIS A 29 -20.08 -0.84 -15.88
N ASP A 30 -19.37 -0.27 -14.90
CA ASP A 30 -19.06 -0.95 -13.65
C ASP A 30 -20.10 -0.59 -12.58
N ASN A 31 -20.56 -1.62 -11.84
CA ASN A 31 -21.48 -1.46 -10.73
C ASN A 31 -20.76 -1.05 -9.43
N GLN A 32 -19.43 -1.10 -9.40
CA GLN A 32 -18.67 -0.67 -8.25
C GLN A 32 -18.57 0.85 -8.20
N GLN A 33 -19.33 1.44 -7.27
CA GLN A 33 -19.29 2.86 -6.96
C GLN A 33 -18.13 3.16 -6.03
N MET A 34 -17.39 4.22 -6.31
CA MET A 34 -16.36 4.78 -5.46
C MET A 34 -16.72 6.22 -5.09
N ILE A 35 -16.00 6.79 -4.13
CA ILE A 35 -16.26 8.14 -3.66
C ILE A 35 -15.15 9.06 -4.16
N LEU A 36 -15.50 10.11 -4.88
CA LEU A 36 -14.64 11.24 -5.20
C LEU A 36 -14.92 12.34 -4.18
N ALA A 37 -13.94 12.63 -3.33
CA ALA A 37 -13.99 13.71 -2.36
C ALA A 37 -12.97 14.77 -2.75
N ALA A 38 -13.41 16.00 -2.99
CA ALA A 38 -12.54 17.08 -3.41
C ALA A 38 -12.63 18.26 -2.46
N GLY A 39 -11.47 18.68 -1.97
CA GLY A 39 -11.28 19.79 -1.06
C GLY A 39 -10.81 21.05 -1.79
N ASP A 40 -9.95 21.80 -1.12
CA ASP A 40 -9.38 23.05 -1.62
C ASP A 40 -8.20 22.83 -2.57
N GLN A 41 -7.29 21.90 -2.23
CA GLN A 41 -6.03 21.68 -2.93
C GLN A 41 -5.91 20.29 -3.55
N GLU A 42 -6.73 19.32 -3.10
CA GLU A 42 -6.65 17.95 -3.58
C GLU A 42 -8.05 17.33 -3.73
N ALA A 43 -8.14 16.39 -4.67
CA ALA A 43 -9.25 15.46 -4.78
C ALA A 43 -8.74 14.04 -4.53
N VAL A 44 -9.43 13.30 -3.67
CA VAL A 44 -9.12 11.92 -3.34
C VAL A 44 -10.23 11.00 -3.82
N VAL A 45 -9.81 9.82 -4.24
CA VAL A 45 -10.70 8.74 -4.67
C VAL A 45 -10.66 7.66 -3.60
N ILE A 46 -11.83 7.29 -3.06
CA ILE A 46 -11.96 6.39 -1.91
C ILE A 46 -12.78 5.17 -2.33
N SER A 47 -12.32 3.97 -1.94
CA SER A 47 -13.01 2.70 -2.19
C SER A 47 -14.26 2.54 -1.31
N PRO A 48 -15.18 1.62 -1.63
CA PRO A 48 -16.28 1.27 -0.74
C PRO A 48 -15.84 0.85 0.67
N GLY A 49 -14.64 0.27 0.80
CA GLY A 49 -14.06 -0.13 2.07
C GLY A 49 -13.47 1.03 2.89
N GLY A 50 -13.46 2.25 2.34
CA GLY A 50 -12.92 3.46 2.99
C GLY A 50 -11.45 3.74 2.73
N SER A 51 -10.76 2.92 1.93
CA SER A 51 -9.35 3.11 1.59
C SER A 51 -9.18 4.19 0.50
N ILE A 52 -8.22 5.09 0.66
CA ILE A 52 -7.84 6.05 -0.39
C ILE A 52 -7.08 5.30 -1.48
N LEU A 53 -7.60 5.38 -2.71
CA LEU A 53 -7.04 4.71 -3.89
C LEU A 53 -6.05 5.59 -4.65
N THR A 54 -6.35 6.89 -4.77
CA THR A 54 -5.48 7.87 -5.42
C THR A 54 -5.84 9.28 -4.99
N SER A 55 -4.90 10.21 -5.13
CA SER A 55 -5.12 11.65 -5.02
C SER A 55 -4.80 12.36 -6.34
N VAL A 56 -5.40 13.54 -6.53
CA VAL A 56 -5.19 14.44 -7.65
C VAL A 56 -5.00 15.84 -7.09
N ASP A 57 -3.86 16.45 -7.38
CA ASP A 57 -3.60 17.84 -7.01
C ASP A 57 -4.47 18.78 -7.86
N LEU A 58 -5.23 19.64 -7.20
CA LEU A 58 -6.08 20.63 -7.84
C LEU A 58 -5.27 21.89 -8.16
N PRO A 59 -5.36 22.42 -9.38
CA PRO A 59 -4.56 23.56 -9.81
C PRO A 59 -4.99 24.88 -9.17
N ALA A 60 -6.20 24.93 -8.61
CA ALA A 60 -6.78 26.07 -7.91
C ALA A 60 -8.06 25.63 -7.17
N LEU A 61 -8.63 26.55 -6.38
CA LEU A 61 -9.85 26.32 -5.61
C LEU A 61 -11.05 26.00 -6.51
N LEU A 62 -11.84 25.02 -6.08
CA LEU A 62 -13.08 24.63 -6.74
C LEU A 62 -14.15 25.71 -6.59
N THR A 63 -14.72 26.14 -7.72
CA THR A 63 -15.87 27.05 -7.74
C THR A 63 -17.20 26.34 -8.00
N HIS A 64 -17.15 25.12 -8.53
CA HIS A 64 -18.32 24.30 -8.86
C HIS A 64 -18.07 22.82 -8.56
N ALA A 65 -19.17 22.06 -8.49
CA ALA A 65 -19.11 20.62 -8.31
C ALA A 65 -18.40 19.90 -9.47
N LEU A 66 -17.72 18.80 -9.14
CA LEU A 66 -17.00 17.97 -10.11
C LEU A 66 -17.93 17.23 -11.08
N ILE A 67 -17.53 17.24 -12.35
CA ILE A 67 -18.17 16.46 -13.41
C ILE A 67 -17.32 15.22 -13.66
N THR A 68 -17.98 14.08 -13.85
CA THR A 68 -17.35 12.77 -14.01
C THR A 68 -17.97 12.12 -15.23
N GLU A 69 -17.25 12.11 -16.35
CA GLU A 69 -17.74 11.69 -17.68
C GLU A 69 -16.58 11.07 -18.47
N ASP A 70 -16.88 10.19 -19.42
CA ASP A 70 -15.87 9.62 -20.34
C ASP A 70 -15.69 10.54 -21.56
N PHE A 71 -15.02 11.68 -21.37
CA PHE A 71 -14.82 12.63 -22.48
C PHE A 71 -13.72 12.18 -23.44
N SER A 72 -12.81 11.31 -23.00
CA SER A 72 -11.79 10.69 -23.84
C SER A 72 -12.33 9.54 -24.70
N ASN A 73 -13.50 8.99 -24.35
CA ASN A 73 -14.13 7.82 -24.97
C ASN A 73 -13.26 6.55 -24.88
N ASP A 74 -12.54 6.37 -23.78
CA ASP A 74 -11.69 5.20 -23.54
C ASP A 74 -12.35 4.14 -22.64
N GLY A 75 -13.58 4.40 -22.19
CA GLY A 75 -14.37 3.54 -21.33
C GLY A 75 -14.06 3.70 -19.83
N LEU A 76 -13.20 4.64 -19.46
CA LEU A 76 -12.92 5.05 -18.08
C LEU A 76 -13.63 6.35 -17.76
N THR A 77 -13.73 6.69 -16.48
CA THR A 77 -14.40 7.93 -16.07
C THR A 77 -13.37 9.03 -15.84
N ASP A 78 -13.38 10.01 -16.73
CA ASP A 78 -12.54 11.20 -16.62
C ASP A 78 -13.19 12.22 -15.66
N ILE A 79 -12.39 13.17 -15.18
CA ILE A 79 -12.83 14.21 -14.24
C ILE A 79 -12.69 15.57 -14.89
N ILE A 80 -13.74 16.39 -14.84
CA ILE A 80 -13.69 17.79 -15.21
C ILE A 80 -13.83 18.64 -13.95
N VAL A 81 -12.85 19.52 -13.76
CA VAL A 81 -12.70 20.41 -12.63
C VAL A 81 -12.92 21.84 -13.10
N MET A 82 -13.78 22.58 -12.40
CA MET A 82 -13.97 24.01 -12.63
C MET A 82 -13.46 24.80 -11.43
N THR A 83 -12.50 25.68 -11.71
CA THR A 83 -11.82 26.51 -10.71
C THR A 83 -12.02 28.00 -11.03
N SER A 84 -11.55 28.88 -10.15
CA SER A 84 -11.51 30.33 -10.42
C SER A 84 -10.58 30.69 -11.60
N ASN A 85 -9.59 29.84 -11.89
CA ASN A 85 -8.60 30.06 -12.94
C ASN A 85 -8.97 29.45 -14.30
N GLY A 86 -10.01 28.60 -14.35
CA GLY A 86 -10.46 27.95 -15.58
C GLY A 86 -11.00 26.53 -15.38
N ILE A 87 -11.21 25.85 -16.51
CA ILE A 87 -11.72 24.48 -16.57
C ILE A 87 -10.56 23.54 -16.93
N TYR A 88 -10.39 22.47 -16.15
CA TYR A 88 -9.34 21.47 -16.32
C TYR A 88 -9.96 20.08 -16.50
N GLY A 89 -9.45 19.31 -17.44
CA GLY A 89 -9.84 17.91 -17.66
C GLY A 89 -8.71 16.97 -17.23
N PHE A 90 -9.04 16.01 -16.37
CA PHE A 90 -8.14 14.94 -15.92
C PHE A 90 -8.60 13.65 -16.55
N VAL A 91 -7.79 13.12 -17.46
CA VAL A 91 -8.06 11.82 -18.09
C VAL A 91 -7.61 10.72 -17.15
N GLN A 92 -8.53 9.81 -16.81
CA GLN A 92 -8.15 8.63 -16.05
C GLN A 92 -7.33 7.73 -16.98
N THR A 93 -6.10 7.39 -16.58
CA THR A 93 -5.30 6.43 -17.34
C THR A 93 -5.26 5.11 -16.57
N ARG A 94 -5.42 3.99 -17.28
CA ARG A 94 -4.88 2.74 -16.76
C ARG A 94 -3.37 2.94 -16.78
N GLN A 95 -2.72 2.81 -15.64
CA GLN A 95 -1.27 2.63 -15.59
C GLN A 95 -0.96 1.15 -15.41
N PRO A 96 -0.95 0.34 -16.49
CA PRO A 96 -0.23 -0.92 -16.46
C PRO A 96 1.25 -0.61 -16.18
N GLY A 97 1.70 -0.82 -14.94
CA GLY A 97 3.12 -0.67 -14.59
C GLY A 97 3.42 0.04 -13.28
N ALA A 98 2.44 0.64 -12.60
CA ALA A 98 2.65 1.08 -11.23
C ALA A 98 2.81 -0.16 -10.34
N LEU A 99 4.03 -0.37 -9.82
CA LEU A 99 4.31 -1.37 -8.78
C LEU A 99 3.62 -0.91 -7.50
N PHE A 100 2.36 -1.30 -7.35
CA PHE A 100 1.60 -1.10 -6.14
C PHE A 100 1.34 -2.46 -5.50
N PHE A 101 1.54 -2.55 -4.19
CA PHE A 101 1.24 -3.75 -3.41
C PHE A 101 0.27 -3.39 -2.28
N ILE A 102 -0.79 -4.19 -2.16
CA ILE A 102 -1.79 -4.09 -1.09
C ILE A 102 -1.58 -5.26 -0.15
N THR A 103 -1.63 -4.99 1.15
CA THR A 103 -1.59 -6.01 2.21
C THR A 103 -2.95 -6.08 2.90
N GLU A 104 -3.77 -7.05 2.53
CA GLU A 104 -5.14 -7.28 3.06
C GLU A 104 -5.38 -8.78 3.21
N ASP A 105 -6.27 -9.19 4.12
CA ASP A 105 -6.70 -10.59 4.27
C ASP A 105 -7.84 -10.91 3.28
N PHE A 106 -7.51 -11.00 2.00
CA PHE A 106 -8.53 -11.23 0.97
C PHE A 106 -9.04 -12.68 0.96
N SER A 107 -8.26 -13.62 1.51
CA SER A 107 -8.66 -15.02 1.67
C SER A 107 -9.53 -15.27 2.91
N ASN A 108 -9.65 -14.29 3.82
CA ASN A 108 -10.35 -14.40 5.11
C ASN A 108 -9.82 -15.57 5.97
N ASP A 109 -8.52 -15.85 5.90
CA ASP A 109 -7.89 -16.93 6.69
C ASP A 109 -7.20 -16.41 7.97
N GLY A 110 -7.30 -15.10 8.23
CA GLY A 110 -6.70 -14.44 9.38
C GLY A 110 -5.21 -14.17 9.21
N LEU A 111 -4.68 -14.24 7.99
CA LEU A 111 -3.31 -13.88 7.63
C LEU A 111 -3.29 -12.70 6.65
N THR A 112 -2.16 -12.02 6.58
CA THR A 112 -1.98 -10.89 5.67
C THR A 112 -1.61 -11.42 4.29
N ASP A 113 -2.54 -11.35 3.35
CA ASP A 113 -2.26 -11.67 1.96
C ASP A 113 -1.66 -10.46 1.23
N ILE A 114 -1.07 -10.70 0.06
CA ILE A 114 -0.43 -9.67 -0.76
C ILE A 114 -1.04 -9.65 -2.14
N ILE A 115 -1.47 -8.49 -2.61
CA ILE A 115 -1.84 -8.27 -4.00
C ILE A 115 -0.76 -7.41 -4.64
N VAL A 116 -0.16 -7.89 -5.72
CA VAL A 116 0.85 -7.16 -6.51
C VAL A 116 0.26 -6.80 -7.86
N MET A 117 0.21 -5.51 -8.15
CA MET A 117 -0.18 -5.01 -9.47
C MET A 117 1.07 -4.68 -10.28
N THR A 118 1.13 -5.19 -11.51
CA THR A 118 2.21 -4.94 -12.47
C THR A 118 1.64 -4.53 -13.82
N SER A 119 2.49 -4.14 -14.76
CA SER A 119 2.08 -3.90 -16.16
C SER A 119 1.50 -5.13 -16.85
N ASN A 120 1.83 -6.33 -16.36
CA ASN A 120 1.50 -7.60 -17.01
C ASN A 120 0.28 -8.28 -16.38
N GLY A 121 -0.25 -7.75 -15.28
CA GLY A 121 -1.40 -8.32 -14.59
C GLY A 121 -1.40 -8.06 -13.08
N ILE A 122 -2.44 -8.58 -12.44
CA ILE A 122 -2.65 -8.56 -10.99
C ILE A 122 -2.38 -9.95 -10.46
N TYR A 123 -1.51 -10.06 -9.45
CA TYR A 123 -1.12 -11.32 -8.82
C TYR A 123 -1.51 -11.28 -7.35
N GLY A 124 -2.29 -12.27 -6.90
CA GLY A 124 -2.62 -12.46 -5.49
C GLY A 124 -1.76 -13.57 -4.88
N PHE A 125 -1.13 -13.28 -3.75
CA PHE A 125 -0.36 -14.22 -2.95
C PHE A 125 -1.05 -14.42 -1.62
N VAL A 126 -1.57 -15.63 -1.40
CA VAL A 126 -2.15 -16.02 -0.12
C VAL A 126 -1.03 -16.43 0.82
N GLN A 127 -0.96 -15.79 1.98
CA GLN A 127 0.00 -16.19 3.00
C GLN A 127 -0.50 -17.47 3.66
N THR A 128 0.22 -18.58 3.49
CA THR A 128 -0.12 -19.81 4.22
C THR A 128 0.70 -19.91 5.50
N ARG A 129 0.05 -20.16 6.64
CA ARG A 129 0.75 -20.69 7.82
C ARG A 129 1.29 -22.05 7.43
N GLN A 130 2.61 -22.25 7.52
CA GLN A 130 3.22 -23.57 7.53
C GLN A 130 3.45 -23.96 9.00
N PRO A 131 2.49 -24.66 9.65
CA PRO A 131 2.57 -24.90 11.09
C PRO A 131 3.76 -25.79 11.47
N GLY A 132 4.46 -26.40 10.50
CA GLY A 132 5.59 -27.31 10.71
C GLY A 132 7.00 -26.70 10.65
N ALA A 133 7.18 -25.48 10.10
CA ALA A 133 8.52 -24.93 9.86
C ALA A 133 9.31 -24.65 11.15
N LEU A 134 8.62 -24.15 12.19
CA LEU A 134 9.23 -23.87 13.48
C LEU A 134 9.57 -25.15 14.28
N PHE A 135 8.76 -26.21 14.14
CA PHE A 135 9.06 -27.49 14.77
C PHE A 135 10.25 -28.18 14.11
N PHE A 136 10.37 -28.06 12.78
CA PHE A 136 11.50 -28.63 12.04
C PHE A 136 12.83 -27.92 12.38
N SER A 137 12.84 -26.57 12.41
CA SER A 137 14.07 -25.82 12.75
C SER A 137 14.53 -26.10 14.19
N THR A 138 13.59 -26.21 15.12
CA THR A 138 13.89 -26.55 16.53
C THR A 138 14.49 -27.94 16.65
N LEU A 139 13.93 -28.94 15.94
CA LEU A 139 14.45 -30.31 15.94
C LEU A 139 15.87 -30.38 15.37
N VAL A 140 16.10 -29.73 14.23
CA VAL A 140 17.43 -29.66 13.61
C VAL A 140 18.42 -28.94 14.53
N GLY A 141 17.99 -27.84 15.17
CA GLY A 141 18.79 -27.12 16.15
C GLY A 141 19.20 -28.01 17.33
N CYS A 142 18.25 -28.72 17.93
CA CYS A 142 18.53 -29.69 19.00
C CYS A 142 19.52 -30.78 18.55
N LEU A 143 19.34 -31.33 17.34
CA LEU A 143 20.23 -32.36 16.81
C LEU A 143 21.67 -31.84 16.61
N LEU A 144 21.83 -30.63 16.09
CA LEU A 144 23.14 -29.99 15.93
C LEU A 144 23.84 -29.76 17.27
N VAL A 145 23.10 -29.37 18.30
CA VAL A 145 23.65 -29.23 19.67
C VAL A 145 24.13 -30.59 20.19
N VAL A 146 23.34 -31.65 20.05
CA VAL A 146 23.73 -33.01 20.48
C VAL A 146 24.98 -33.48 19.74
N MET A 147 25.02 -33.31 18.42
CA MET A 147 26.20 -33.65 17.61
C MET A 147 27.43 -32.85 18.03
N GLY A 148 27.28 -31.56 18.33
CA GLY A 148 28.35 -30.71 18.85
C GLY A 148 28.88 -31.20 20.20
N VAL A 149 27.99 -31.56 21.13
CA VAL A 149 28.38 -32.12 22.44
C VAL A 149 29.12 -33.45 22.27
N ILE A 150 28.63 -34.34 21.41
CA ILE A 150 29.29 -35.63 21.12
C ILE A 150 30.67 -35.38 20.51
N PHE A 151 30.76 -34.48 19.53
CA PHE A 151 32.03 -34.14 18.87
C PHE A 151 33.06 -33.61 19.87
N VAL A 152 32.68 -32.67 20.73
CA VAL A 152 33.58 -32.12 21.76
C VAL A 152 33.98 -33.21 22.76
N THR A 153 33.03 -34.03 23.22
CA THR A 153 33.30 -35.12 24.18
C THR A 153 34.25 -36.16 23.59
N GLN A 154 34.05 -36.56 22.34
CA GLN A 154 34.93 -37.49 21.64
C GLN A 154 36.31 -36.88 21.37
N HIS A 155 36.38 -35.60 20.98
CA HIS A 155 37.64 -34.91 20.72
C HIS A 155 38.51 -34.81 21.98
N LEU A 156 37.91 -34.48 23.13
CA LEU A 156 38.60 -34.38 24.42
C LEU A 156 38.98 -35.74 25.01
N ASN A 157 38.16 -36.78 24.82
CA ASN A 157 38.49 -38.13 25.27
C ASN A 157 39.53 -38.81 24.37
N SER A 158 39.55 -38.50 23.07
CA SER A 158 40.57 -39.00 22.13
C SER A 158 41.98 -38.51 22.48
N THR A 159 42.09 -37.30 23.03
CA THR A 159 43.39 -36.72 23.44
C THR A 159 43.99 -37.36 24.69
N LYS A 160 43.24 -38.18 25.44
CA LYS A 160 43.70 -38.81 26.70
C LYS A 160 44.17 -40.26 26.55
N GLY A 161 44.08 -40.86 25.37
CA GLY A 161 44.27 -42.30 25.17
C GLY A 161 45.51 -42.71 24.38
N LYS A 162 46.72 -42.66 24.98
CA LYS A 162 47.78 -43.68 24.76
C LYS A 162 48.91 -43.60 25.81
N PRO A 163 48.89 -44.40 26.89
CA PRO A 163 50.12 -44.78 27.57
C PRO A 163 50.82 -45.80 26.67
N ARG A 164 51.99 -45.43 26.14
CA ARG A 164 52.87 -46.34 25.40
C ARG A 164 53.46 -47.34 26.40
N ALA A 165 52.88 -48.54 26.51
CA ALA A 165 53.55 -49.64 27.17
C ALA A 165 54.83 -49.96 26.38
N SER A 166 55.98 -49.68 26.97
CA SER A 166 57.29 -49.97 26.41
C SER A 166 57.45 -51.49 26.28
N ALA A 167 57.79 -51.93 25.08
CA ALA A 167 58.28 -53.27 24.82
C ALA A 167 59.52 -53.55 25.69
N GLY A 168 59.41 -54.55 26.58
CA GLY A 168 60.55 -55.16 27.26
C GLY A 168 60.95 -56.41 26.49
N SER A 169 62.15 -56.40 25.93
CA SER A 169 62.84 -57.57 25.38
C SER A 169 63.55 -58.36 26.48
N GLN A 170 63.70 -59.67 26.20
CA GLN A 170 64.47 -60.71 26.91
C GLN A 170 63.73 -61.48 28.01
#